data_AF-A0A836CVL6-F1
#
_entry.id   AF-A0A836CVL6-F1
#
_cell.length_a   1.000
_cell.length_b   1.000
_cell.length_c   1.000
_cell.angle_alpha   90.00
_cell.angle_beta   90.00
_cell.angle_gamma   90.00
#
_symmetry.space_group_name_H-M   'P 1'
#
loop_
_entity.id
_entity.type
_entity.pdbx_description
1 polymer ?
#
loop_
_entity_poly.entity_id
_entity_poly.type
_entity_poly.pdbx_seq_one_letter_code
_entity_poly.pdbx_strand_id
1 'polypeptide(L)'
;MASQNCDPAAGSVATASKGAEPSRGAARGPVGKRLQQELMTLMMYGDKGISAFPELDNLFKWMGTIHGAADTAYEDLKYKLSLEFPSGYPYNAPPVKFLTPCYHSNVDTQGNICLDILKDK
;
A
#
# COMPACT_ATOMS: atom_id res chain seq x y z
N MET A 1 55.90 -32.60 -26.33
CA MET A 1 55.11 -31.35 -26.37
C MET A 1 53.72 -31.68 -25.83
N ALA A 2 53.58 -31.65 -24.52
CA ALA A 2 52.30 -31.86 -23.85
C ALA A 2 51.76 -30.46 -23.49
N SER A 3 50.75 -30.00 -24.21
CA SER A 3 50.01 -28.80 -23.83
C SER A 3 48.83 -29.23 -22.97
N GLN A 4 48.97 -28.98 -21.66
CA GLN A 4 47.91 -29.07 -20.69
C GLN A 4 47.00 -27.85 -20.86
N ASN A 5 45.70 -28.08 -21.04
CA ASN A 5 44.68 -27.06 -20.94
C ASN A 5 44.53 -26.66 -19.46
N CYS A 6 44.68 -25.36 -19.19
CA CYS A 6 44.39 -24.74 -17.91
C CYS A 6 43.34 -23.64 -18.17
N ASP A 7 42.11 -23.86 -17.72
CA ASP A 7 41.10 -22.79 -17.63
C ASP A 7 41.49 -21.77 -16.56
N PRO A 8 41.16 -20.48 -16.77
CA PRO A 8 40.69 -19.66 -15.66
C PRO A 8 39.32 -19.08 -15.98
N ALA A 9 38.40 -19.31 -15.04
CA ALA A 9 37.03 -18.82 -15.04
C ALA A 9 36.95 -17.31 -15.26
N ALA A 10 36.22 -16.90 -16.30
CA ALA A 10 35.83 -15.52 -16.55
C ALA A 10 34.34 -15.34 -16.24
N GLY A 11 34.07 -14.54 -15.20
CA GLY A 11 33.00 -13.53 -15.20
C GLY A 11 31.55 -14.02 -15.27
N SER A 12 30.90 -14.09 -14.11
CA SER A 12 29.50 -13.69 -13.99
C SER A 12 29.30 -13.02 -12.65
N VAL A 13 29.51 -11.70 -12.63
CA VAL A 13 29.08 -10.84 -11.53
C VAL A 13 27.56 -10.75 -11.65
N ALA A 14 26.86 -11.63 -10.94
CA ALA A 14 25.46 -11.48 -10.66
C ALA A 14 25.31 -10.27 -9.72
N THR A 15 24.84 -9.15 -10.27
CA THR A 15 24.37 -8.01 -9.49
C THR A 15 23.15 -8.47 -8.69
N ALA A 16 23.37 -8.78 -7.41
CA ALA A 16 22.32 -9.02 -6.46
C ALA A 16 21.45 -7.76 -6.36
N SER A 17 20.22 -7.86 -6.88
CA SER A 17 19.15 -6.91 -6.61
C SER A 17 19.01 -6.77 -5.11
N LYS A 18 19.37 -5.60 -4.59
CA LYS A 18 19.26 -5.23 -3.18
C LYS A 18 17.78 -5.30 -2.81
N GLY A 19 17.38 -6.40 -2.18
CA GLY A 19 16.09 -6.52 -1.53
C GLY A 19 15.94 -5.35 -0.56
N ALA A 20 14.90 -4.55 -0.76
CA ALA A 20 14.52 -3.53 0.21
C ALA A 20 14.03 -4.27 1.46
N GLU A 21 14.89 -4.37 2.47
CA GLU A 21 14.50 -4.84 3.78
C GLU A 21 13.38 -3.92 4.32
N PRO A 22 12.27 -4.48 4.85
CA PRO A 22 11.28 -3.66 5.52
C PRO A 22 11.93 -3.07 6.78
N SER A 23 12.05 -1.75 6.80
CA SER A 23 12.64 -1.01 7.92
C SER A 23 11.78 -1.23 9.17
N ARG A 24 12.18 -2.20 10.01
CA ARG A 24 11.64 -2.42 11.37
C ARG A 24 11.68 -1.16 12.24
N GLY A 25 12.42 -0.12 11.84
CA GLY A 25 12.48 1.17 12.52
C GLY A 25 11.28 2.10 12.24
N ALA A 26 10.59 1.94 11.11
CA ALA A 26 9.56 2.89 10.67
C ALA A 26 8.34 2.92 11.62
N ALA A 27 7.96 1.77 12.20
CA ALA A 27 6.85 1.67 13.15
C ALA A 27 7.13 2.34 14.51
N ARG A 28 8.39 2.66 14.84
CA ARG A 28 8.76 3.26 16.14
C ARG A 28 8.67 4.79 16.17
N GLY A 29 8.43 5.43 15.03
CA GLY A 29 8.28 6.89 14.94
C GLY A 29 6.91 7.40 15.38
N PRO A 30 6.75 8.73 15.53
CA PRO A 30 5.46 9.34 15.87
C PRO A 30 4.36 8.99 14.86
N VAL A 31 4.70 8.90 13.56
CA VAL A 31 3.77 8.47 12.52
C VAL A 31 3.35 7.02 12.72
N GLY A 32 4.28 6.11 13.01
CA GLY A 32 3.98 4.71 13.29
C GLY A 32 3.04 4.57 14.50
N LYS A 33 3.26 5.34 15.57
CA LYS A 33 2.37 5.38 16.73
C LYS A 33 0.96 5.86 16.34
N ARG A 34 0.86 6.90 15.52
CA ARG A 34 -0.42 7.40 15.01
C ARG A 34 -1.16 6.32 14.20
N LEU A 35 -0.49 5.65 13.27
CA LEU A 35 -1.08 4.59 12.45
C LEU A 35 -1.54 3.38 13.29
N GLN A 36 -0.80 3.02 14.34
CA GLN A 36 -1.23 1.97 15.28
C GLN A 36 -2.52 2.37 16.03
N GLN A 37 -2.64 3.63 16.43
CA GLN A 37 -3.86 4.13 17.09
C GLN A 37 -5.06 4.12 16.13
N GLU A 38 -4.86 4.51 14.87
CA GLU A 38 -5.92 4.45 13.86
C GLU A 38 -6.34 3.02 13.55
N LEU A 39 -5.39 2.09 13.46
CA LEU A 39 -5.68 0.68 13.25
C LEU A 39 -6.54 0.13 14.39
N MET A 40 -6.16 0.44 15.63
CA MET A 40 -6.95 0.04 16.81
C MET A 40 -8.35 0.67 16.80
N THR A 41 -8.45 1.94 16.42
CA THR A 41 -9.74 2.64 16.31
C THR A 41 -10.63 2.01 15.24
N LEU A 42 -10.06 1.69 14.08
CA LEU A 42 -10.77 1.02 12.98
C LEU A 42 -11.22 -0.40 13.38
N MET A 43 -10.41 -1.14 14.14
CA MET A 43 -10.79 -2.45 14.65
C MET A 43 -11.91 -2.40 15.69
N MET A 44 -11.98 -1.34 16.50
CA MET A 44 -12.99 -1.20 17.55
C MET A 44 -14.30 -0.57 17.05
N TYR A 45 -14.22 0.40 16.15
CA TYR A 45 -15.33 1.25 15.74
C TYR A 45 -15.54 1.28 14.23
N GLY A 46 -14.93 0.36 13.48
CA GLY A 46 -15.08 0.31 12.03
C GLY A 46 -16.53 0.10 11.58
N ASP A 47 -16.95 0.90 10.60
CA ASP A 47 -18.30 0.81 10.05
C ASP A 47 -18.53 -0.50 9.28
N LYS A 48 -19.78 -0.96 9.26
CA LYS A 48 -20.16 -2.14 8.47
C LYS A 48 -19.84 -1.90 7.01
N GLY A 49 -19.18 -2.88 6.39
CA GLY A 49 -18.81 -2.82 4.98
C GLY A 49 -17.49 -2.11 4.70
N ILE A 50 -16.82 -1.55 5.71
CA ILE A 50 -15.50 -0.91 5.54
C ILE A 50 -14.47 -1.66 6.39
N SER A 51 -13.32 -1.99 5.82
CA SER A 51 -12.18 -2.51 6.56
C SER A 51 -10.86 -2.10 5.92
N ALA A 52 -9.79 -2.05 6.70
CA ALA A 52 -8.45 -1.83 6.19
C ALA A 52 -7.41 -2.41 7.15
N PHE A 53 -6.34 -2.96 6.59
CA PHE A 53 -5.25 -3.54 7.37
C PHE A 53 -3.90 -3.24 6.73
N PRO A 54 -2.82 -3.08 7.53
CA PRO A 54 -1.47 -3.01 7.00
C PRO A 54 -1.12 -4.24 6.15
N GLU A 55 -0.38 -4.03 5.07
CA GLU A 55 0.21 -5.11 4.31
C GLU A 55 1.36 -5.72 5.13
N LEU A 56 1.34 -7.06 5.28
CA LEU A 56 2.29 -7.93 5.99
C LEU A 56 3.27 -7.21 6.93
N ASP A 57 4.35 -6.64 6.36
CA ASP A 57 5.51 -6.15 7.11
C ASP A 57 5.64 -4.61 7.06
N ASN A 58 4.68 -3.91 6.44
CA ASN A 58 4.74 -2.48 6.19
C ASN A 58 3.53 -1.74 6.76
N LEU A 59 3.72 -1.15 7.95
CA LEU A 59 2.71 -0.32 8.62
C LEU A 59 2.28 0.90 7.80
N PHE A 60 3.06 1.32 6.81
CA PHE A 60 2.79 2.49 5.98
C PHE A 60 2.08 2.14 4.66
N LYS A 61 1.73 0.87 4.42
CA LYS A 61 0.94 0.46 3.25
C LYS A 61 -0.23 -0.37 3.72
N TRP A 62 -1.44 0.04 3.42
CA TRP A 62 -2.65 -0.65 3.87
C TRP A 62 -3.49 -1.07 2.67
N MET A 63 -4.14 -2.22 2.83
CA MET A 63 -5.17 -2.70 1.92
C MET A 63 -6.53 -2.46 2.56
N GLY A 64 -7.30 -1.56 1.95
CA GLY A 64 -8.68 -1.26 2.29
C GLY A 64 -9.67 -2.12 1.51
N THR A 65 -10.86 -2.29 2.06
CA THR A 65 -12.02 -2.91 1.44
C THR A 65 -13.26 -2.07 1.75
N ILE A 66 -14.02 -1.74 0.72
CA ILE A 66 -15.31 -1.04 0.84
C ILE A 66 -16.37 -1.87 0.11
N HIS A 67 -17.50 -2.11 0.77
CA HIS A 67 -18.70 -2.65 0.15
C HIS A 67 -19.55 -1.49 -0.34
N GLY A 68 -20.12 -1.59 -1.53
CA GLY A 68 -21.06 -0.59 -1.99
C GLY A 68 -22.29 -0.55 -1.09
N ALA A 69 -22.82 0.65 -0.88
CA ALA A 69 -23.98 0.85 -0.03
C ALA A 69 -25.23 0.22 -0.65
N ALA A 70 -26.14 -0.24 0.20
CA ALA A 70 -27.46 -0.72 -0.20
C ALA A 70 -28.24 0.39 -0.93
N ASP A 71 -29.12 -0.02 -1.85
CA ASP A 71 -29.95 0.87 -2.66
C ASP A 71 -29.12 1.81 -3.57
N THR A 72 -27.91 1.39 -3.97
CA THR A 72 -27.07 2.11 -4.93
C THR A 72 -26.67 1.23 -6.11
N ALA A 73 -26.20 1.84 -7.20
CA ALA A 73 -25.62 1.09 -8.33
C ALA A 73 -24.37 0.27 -7.97
N TYR A 74 -23.84 0.46 -6.74
CA TYR A 74 -22.68 -0.24 -6.23
C TYR A 74 -23.04 -1.34 -5.22
N GLU A 75 -24.33 -1.52 -4.90
CA GLU A 75 -24.79 -2.57 -3.99
C GLU A 75 -24.24 -3.94 -4.38
N ASP A 76 -23.92 -4.76 -3.38
CA ASP A 76 -23.29 -6.08 -3.51
C ASP A 76 -21.90 -6.09 -4.17
N LEU A 77 -21.36 -4.93 -4.59
CA LEU A 77 -19.99 -4.83 -5.09
C LEU A 77 -19.00 -4.62 -3.95
N LYS A 78 -17.79 -5.18 -4.15
CA LYS A 78 -16.69 -5.10 -3.19
C LYS A 78 -15.44 -4.55 -3.87
N TYR A 79 -14.94 -3.45 -3.33
CA TYR A 79 -13.78 -2.75 -3.87
C TYR A 79 -12.59 -2.88 -2.93
N LYS A 80 -11.43 -3.24 -3.49
CA LYS A 80 -10.15 -3.15 -2.80
C LYS A 80 -9.50 -1.81 -3.08
N LEU A 81 -8.88 -1.22 -2.07
CA LEU A 81 -8.14 0.03 -2.17
C LEU A 81 -6.73 -0.14 -1.61
N SER A 82 -5.77 0.59 -2.15
CA SER A 82 -4.46 0.79 -1.53
C SER A 82 -4.40 2.15 -0.86
N LEU A 83 -3.75 2.21 0.30
CA LEU A 83 -3.42 3.44 1.01
C LEU A 83 -1.93 3.41 1.32
N GLU A 84 -1.19 4.44 0.90
CA GLU A 84 0.23 4.56 1.21
C GLU A 84 0.46 5.81 2.07
N PHE A 85 0.95 5.63 3.29
CA PHE A 85 1.11 6.71 4.26
C PHE A 85 2.49 7.38 4.10
N PRO A 86 2.55 8.67 3.77
CA PRO A 86 3.83 9.38 3.62
C PRO A 86 4.49 9.62 4.98
N SER A 87 5.79 9.91 4.97
CA SER A 87 6.53 10.30 6.19
C SER A 87 5.99 11.58 6.85
N GLY A 88 5.32 12.45 6.08
CA GLY A 88 4.66 13.66 6.59
C GLY A 88 3.26 13.45 7.16
N TYR A 89 2.74 12.21 7.19
CA TYR A 89 1.45 11.92 7.78
C TYR A 89 1.44 12.28 9.28
N PRO A 90 0.37 12.90 9.84
CA PRO A 90 -0.95 13.15 9.26
C PRO A 90 -1.10 14.49 8.52
N TYR A 91 -0.04 15.26 8.36
CA TYR A 91 -0.10 16.59 7.72
C TYR A 91 -0.22 16.50 6.20
N ASN A 92 0.41 15.49 5.60
CA ASN A 92 0.25 15.16 4.18
C ASN A 92 -0.76 14.01 4.05
N ALA A 93 -1.70 14.14 3.12
CA ALA A 93 -2.71 13.11 2.90
C ALA A 93 -2.07 11.83 2.31
N PRO A 94 -2.54 10.63 2.69
CA PRO A 94 -2.11 9.41 2.03
C PRO A 94 -2.73 9.34 0.62
N PRO A 95 -1.97 9.05 -0.45
CA PRO A 95 -2.57 8.61 -1.70
C PRO A 95 -3.42 7.36 -1.47
N VAL A 96 -4.67 7.44 -1.94
CA VAL A 96 -5.64 6.33 -1.91
C VAL A 96 -6.04 6.00 -3.34
N LYS A 97 -6.00 4.71 -3.70
CA LYS A 97 -6.36 4.24 -5.04
C LYS A 97 -7.26 3.03 -5.00
N PHE A 98 -8.20 2.94 -5.93
CA PHE A 98 -8.93 1.72 -6.21
C PHE A 98 -8.02 0.70 -6.91
N LEU A 99 -7.88 -0.48 -6.31
CA LEU A 99 -7.22 -1.63 -6.94
C LEU A 99 -8.23 -2.45 -7.75
N THR A 100 -9.46 -2.56 -7.26
CA THR A 100 -10.57 -3.11 -8.04
C THR A 100 -11.05 -2.03 -9.01
N PRO A 101 -11.15 -2.28 -10.33
CA PRO A 101 -11.70 -1.32 -11.28
C PRO A 101 -13.06 -0.79 -10.81
N CYS A 102 -13.19 0.53 -10.71
CA CYS A 102 -14.40 1.21 -10.22
C CYS A 102 -14.91 2.16 -11.29
N TYR A 103 -16.15 1.96 -11.72
CA TYR A 103 -16.82 2.86 -12.66
C TYR A 103 -17.56 3.94 -11.87
N HIS A 104 -16.91 5.08 -11.65
CA HIS A 104 -17.44 6.20 -10.89
C HIS A 104 -16.90 7.52 -11.46
N SER A 105 -17.72 8.57 -11.50
CA SER A 105 -17.36 9.85 -12.14
C SER A 105 -16.13 10.53 -11.52
N ASN A 106 -15.83 10.24 -10.26
CA ASN A 106 -14.66 10.75 -9.54
C ASN A 106 -13.50 9.75 -9.44
N VAL A 107 -13.53 8.64 -10.19
CA VAL A 107 -12.45 7.66 -10.23
C VAL A 107 -11.96 7.51 -11.66
N ASP A 108 -10.65 7.68 -11.88
CA ASP A 108 -10.07 7.49 -13.22
C ASP A 108 -9.78 6.00 -13.52
N THR A 109 -9.34 5.72 -14.74
CA THR A 109 -9.04 4.33 -15.19
C THR A 109 -7.83 3.71 -14.48
N GLN A 110 -7.03 4.50 -13.77
CA GLN A 110 -5.91 4.06 -12.95
C GLN A 110 -6.30 3.92 -11.47
N GLY A 111 -7.57 4.15 -11.14
CA GLY A 111 -8.11 4.04 -9.79
C GLY A 111 -7.85 5.26 -8.90
N ASN A 112 -7.33 6.36 -9.43
CA ASN A 112 -7.12 7.58 -8.64
C ASN A 112 -8.46 8.25 -8.33
N ILE A 113 -8.60 8.79 -7.12
CA ILE A 113 -9.85 9.35 -6.60
C ILE A 113 -9.75 10.88 -6.59
N CYS A 114 -10.74 11.56 -7.16
CA CYS A 114 -10.92 13.00 -7.00
C CYS A 114 -11.81 13.29 -5.79
N LEU A 115 -11.19 13.36 -4.61
CA LEU A 115 -11.84 13.74 -3.35
C LEU A 115 -11.05 14.87 -2.70
N ASP A 116 -11.74 15.86 -2.14
CA ASP A 116 -11.16 17.07 -1.57
C ASP A 116 -10.26 16.82 -0.37
N ILE A 117 -10.65 15.92 0.55
CA ILE A 117 -9.85 15.57 1.73
C ILE A 117 -8.54 14.82 1.40
N LEU A 118 -8.39 14.33 0.17
CA LEU A 118 -7.19 13.63 -0.32
C LEU A 118 -6.25 14.54 -1.10
N LYS A 119 -6.60 15.81 -1.27
CA LYS A 119 -5.74 16.82 -1.90
C LYS A 119 -4.93 17.54 -0.83
N ASP A 120 -3.66 17.78 -1.11
CA ASP A 120 -2.85 18.70 -0.30
C ASP A 120 -3.48 20.10 -0.32
N LYS A 121 -3.46 20.77 0.83
CA LYS A 121 -3.97 22.14 1.00
C LYS A 121 -3.00 23.18 0.48
#